data_AF-A0A2R7SXT0-F1
#
_entry.id   AF-A0A2R7SXT0-F1
#
_cell.length_a   1.000
_cell.length_b   1.000
_cell.length_c   1.000
_cell.angle_alpha   90.00
_cell.angle_beta   90.00
_cell.angle_gamma   90.00
#
_symmetry.space_group_name_H-M   'P 1'
#
loop_
_entity.id
_entity.type
_entity.pdbx_description
1 polymer ?
#
loop_
_entity_poly.entity_id
_entity_poly.type
_entity_poly.pdbx_seq_one_letter_code
_entity_poly.pdbx_strand_id
1 'polypeptide(L)' 'RSGQVRYAALEFGGFLGVGTDRYPLPWHMLKYDTEKDGYVVNLAKSQLESAPRYREDETPSYSDDYGRKVYDYYGFPWI' A
#
# COMPACT_ATOMS: atom_id res chain seq x y z
N ARG A 1 4.58 -5.03 21.81
CA ARG A 1 4.36 -5.20 20.34
C ARG A 1 2.93 -5.69 20.16
N SER A 2 2.11 -5.04 19.33
CA SER A 2 0.68 -5.34 19.17
C SER A 2 0.37 -6.50 18.21
N GLY A 3 1.34 -6.92 17.38
CA GLY A 3 1.16 -8.02 16.41
C GLY A 3 0.29 -7.69 15.20
N GLN A 4 -0.10 -6.43 15.03
CA GLN A 4 -0.98 -5.99 13.95
C GLN A 4 -0.19 -5.78 12.65
N VAL A 5 -0.78 -6.22 11.53
CA VAL A 5 -0.27 -5.94 10.19
C VAL A 5 -0.54 -4.47 9.86
N ARG A 6 0.51 -3.72 9.48
CA ARG A 6 0.40 -2.29 9.16
C ARG A 6 0.05 -2.06 7.69
N TYR A 7 0.66 -2.81 6.77
CA TYR A 7 0.49 -2.61 5.34
C TYR A 7 0.41 -3.93 4.55
N ALA A 8 -0.28 -3.87 3.42
CA ALA A 8 0.00 -4.72 2.27
C ALA A 8 0.83 -3.92 1.24
N ALA A 9 1.78 -4.55 0.56
CA ALA A 9 2.50 -3.92 -0.56
C ALA A 9 1.85 -4.33 -1.88
N LEU A 10 1.18 -3.39 -2.54
CA LEU A 10 0.65 -3.59 -3.89
C LEU A 10 1.74 -3.29 -4.91
N GLU A 11 2.11 -4.27 -5.71
CA GLU A 11 3.01 -4.06 -6.83
C GLU A 11 2.20 -3.66 -8.07
N PHE A 12 2.49 -2.47 -8.62
CA PHE A 12 1.76 -1.91 -9.75
C PHE A 12 2.68 -1.11 -10.67
N GLY A 13 2.39 -1.12 -11.97
CA GLY A 13 3.20 -0.45 -13.00
C GLY A 13 4.24 -1.38 -13.63
N GLY A 14 5.26 -0.80 -14.24
CA GLY A 14 6.28 -1.53 -15.00
C GLY A 14 5.84 -1.96 -16.41
N PHE A 15 6.81 -2.30 -17.26
CA PHE A 15 6.60 -2.91 -18.57
C PHE A 15 7.26 -4.29 -18.56
N LEU A 16 6.49 -5.35 -18.86
CA LEU A 16 6.98 -6.73 -18.93
C LEU A 16 7.75 -7.21 -17.67
N GLY A 17 7.30 -6.81 -16.47
CA GLY A 17 7.90 -7.26 -15.21
C GLY A 17 9.20 -6.56 -14.82
N VAL A 18 9.58 -5.48 -15.52
CA VAL A 18 10.74 -4.66 -15.16
C VAL A 18 10.26 -3.29 -14.68
N GLY A 19 10.78 -2.87 -13.52
CA GLY A 19 10.59 -1.52 -12.98
C GLY A 19 9.21 -1.28 -12.40
N THR A 20 8.66 -2.25 -11.67
CA THR A 20 7.44 -2.07 -10.89
C THR A 20 7.71 -1.20 -9.66
N ASP A 21 6.67 -0.50 -9.21
CA ASP A 21 6.69 0.17 -7.92
C ASP A 21 5.80 -0.57 -6.92
N ARG A 22 6.19 -0.49 -5.65
CA ARG A 22 5.42 -1.01 -4.52
C ARG A 22 4.74 0.13 -3.79
N TYR A 23 3.43 -0.02 -3.65
CA TYR A 23 2.53 0.92 -3.01
C TYR A 23 2.10 0.33 -1.64
N PRO A 24 2.55 0.87 -0.51
CA PRO A 24 2.06 0.48 0.81
C PRO A 24 0.60 0.91 0.96
N LEU A 25 -0.28 -0.05 1.24
CA LEU A 25 -1.69 0.19 1.53
C LEU A 25 -1.98 -0.15 2.99
N PRO A 26 -2.59 0.75 3.78
CA PRO A 26 -3.02 0.44 5.14
C PRO A 26 -3.88 -0.82 5.19
N TRP A 27 -3.56 -1.77 6.07
CA TRP A 27 -4.18 -3.10 6.08
C TRP A 27 -5.72 -3.06 6.13
N HIS A 28 -6.29 -2.14 6.91
CA HIS A 28 -7.73 -1.99 7.08
C HIS A 28 -8.47 -1.49 5.83
N MET A 29 -7.75 -0.99 4.82
CA MET A 29 -8.34 -0.55 3.54
C MET A 29 -8.68 -1.74 2.65
N LEU A 30 -8.02 -2.88 2.85
CA LEU A 30 -8.23 -4.09 2.06
C LEU A 30 -9.48 -4.81 2.53
N LYS A 31 -10.37 -5.11 1.59
CA LYS A 31 -11.55 -5.96 1.83
C LYS A 31 -11.44 -7.20 0.95
N TYR A 32 -11.51 -8.39 1.56
CA TYR A 32 -11.60 -9.61 0.76
C TYR A 32 -12.98 -9.69 0.10
N ASP A 33 -13.00 -9.87 -1.21
CA ASP A 33 -14.19 -10.07 -2.02
C ASP A 33 -14.17 -11.51 -2.55
N THR A 34 -15.10 -12.33 -2.06
CA THR A 34 -15.20 -13.75 -2.42
C THR A 34 -15.66 -13.98 -3.86
N GLU A 35 -16.36 -13.03 -4.47
CA GLU A 35 -16.77 -13.13 -5.87
C GLU A 35 -15.59 -12.92 -6.82
N LYS A 36 -14.59 -12.14 -6.37
CA LYS A 36 -13.35 -11.86 -7.11
C LYS A 36 -12.16 -12.70 -6.66
N ASP A 37 -12.35 -13.52 -5.64
CA ASP A 37 -11.30 -14.32 -4.97
C ASP A 37 -10.03 -13.51 -4.66
N GLY A 38 -10.21 -12.31 -4.08
CA GLY A 38 -9.09 -11.43 -3.83
C GLY A 38 -9.43 -10.19 -3.00
N TYR A 39 -8.40 -9.44 -2.61
CA TYR A 39 -8.58 -8.17 -1.91
C TYR A 39 -8.92 -7.06 -2.88
N VAL A 40 -10.00 -6.34 -2.58
CA VAL A 40 -10.40 -5.11 -3.28
C VAL A 40 -10.13 -3.90 -2.39
N VAL A 41 -9.82 -2.79 -3.04
CA VAL A 41 -9.64 -1.47 -2.40
C VAL A 41 -10.48 -0.45 -3.14
N ASN A 42 -11.07 0.49 -2.40
CA ASN A 42 -11.80 1.61 -3.00
C ASN A 42 -10.83 2.77 -3.26
N LEU A 43 -9.99 2.62 -4.29
CA LEU A 43 -8.97 3.59 -4.67
C LEU A 43 -9.06 3.89 -6.16
N ALA A 44 -9.14 5.18 -6.52
CA ALA A 44 -9.04 5.57 -7.92
C ALA A 44 -7.61 5.38 -8.44
N LYS A 45 -7.44 5.01 -9.71
CA LYS A 45 -6.11 4.84 -10.33
C LYS A 45 -5.22 6.08 -10.19
N SER A 46 -5.79 7.28 -10.32
CA SER A 46 -5.07 8.56 -10.15
C SER A 46 -4.58 8.80 -8.71
N GLN A 47 -5.31 8.30 -7.71
CA GLN A 47 -4.83 8.30 -6.34
C GLN A 47 -3.66 7.33 -6.22
N LEU A 48 -3.75 6.12 -6.78
CA LEU A 48 -2.62 5.18 -6.75
C LEU A 48 -1.37 5.78 -7.41
N GLU A 49 -1.50 6.46 -8.55
CA GLU A 49 -0.37 7.10 -9.25
C GLU A 49 0.32 8.22 -8.43
N SER A 50 -0.40 8.85 -7.49
CA SER A 50 0.13 9.90 -6.62
C SER A 50 0.46 9.41 -5.20
N ALA A 51 0.28 8.12 -4.93
CA ALA A 51 0.51 7.55 -3.61
C ALA A 51 2.00 7.44 -3.27
N PRO A 52 2.36 7.42 -1.97
CA PRO A 52 3.69 7.00 -1.53
C PRO A 52 4.03 5.66 -2.17
N ARG A 53 5.23 5.54 -2.73
CA ARG A 53 5.72 4.32 -3.39
C ARG A 53 7.22 4.18 -3.19
N TYR A 54 7.71 2.96 -3.36
CA TYR A 54 9.14 2.66 -3.38
C TYR A 54 9.40 1.61 -4.46
N ARG A 55 10.63 1.59 -5.00
CA ARG A 55 11.00 0.61 -6.02
C ARG A 55 11.06 -0.79 -5.41
N GLU A 56 10.89 -1.81 -6.24
CA GLU A 56 10.98 -3.21 -5.80
C GLU A 56 12.26 -3.52 -5.00
N ASP A 57 13.38 -2.90 -5.39
CA ASP A 57 14.72 -3.04 -4.81
C ASP A 57 15.00 -2.09 -3.62
N GLU A 58 14.07 -1.19 -3.30
CA GLU A 58 14.22 -0.17 -2.26
C GLU A 58 13.24 -0.39 -1.10
N THR A 59 13.59 -1.24 -0.14
CA THR A 59 12.72 -1.44 1.03
C THR A 59 12.85 -0.28 2.03
N PRO A 60 11.76 0.42 2.39
CA PRO A 60 11.81 1.51 3.35
C PRO A 60 12.11 1.00 4.77
N SER A 61 12.57 1.88 5.66
CA SER A 61 12.85 1.53 7.06
C SER A 61 11.61 1.20 7.90
N TYR A 62 10.40 1.35 7.33
CA TYR A 62 9.11 1.17 8.00
C TYR A 62 9.01 1.87 9.36
N SER A 63 9.64 3.05 9.47
CA SER A 63 9.60 3.88 10.68
C SER A 63 8.18 4.39 10.95
N ASP A 64 7.93 4.85 12.18
CA ASP A 64 6.64 5.45 12.52
C ASP A 64 6.35 6.71 11.69
N ASP A 65 7.38 7.47 11.30
CA ASP A 65 7.22 8.64 10.43
C ASP A 65 6.85 8.26 8.99
N TYR A 66 7.44 7.17 8.48
CA TYR A 66 6.99 6.58 7.22
C TYR A 66 5.53 6.16 7.33
N GLY A 67 5.17 5.54 8.46
CA GLY A 67 3.83 5.05 8.67
C GLY A 67 2.76 6.12 8.77
N ARG A 68 3.04 7.21 9.49
CA ARG A 68 2.19 8.39 9.52
C ARG A 68 1.98 8.95 8.11
N LYS A 69 3.05 9.15 7.34
CA LYS A 69 2.94 9.66 5.94
C LYS A 69 2.04 8.79 5.06
N VAL A 70 2.16 7.47 5.15
CA VAL A 70 1.32 6.54 4.40
C VAL A 70 -0.13 6.62 4.86
N TYR A 71 -0.39 6.52 6.16
CA TYR A 71 -1.74 6.54 6.72
C TYR A 71 -2.45 7.89 6.48
N ASP A 72 -1.72 9.00 6.65
CA ASP A 72 -2.21 10.36 6.39
C ASP A 72 -2.62 10.53 4.93
N TYR A 73 -1.83 10.01 3.98
CA TYR A 73 -2.15 10.06 2.56
C TYR A 73 -3.50 9.39 2.25
N TYR A 74 -3.78 8.24 2.87
CA TYR A 74 -5.03 7.51 2.69
C TYR A 74 -6.15 7.96 3.64
N GLY A 75 -5.91 8.96 4.49
CA GLY A 75 -6.92 9.53 5.39
C GLY A 75 -7.26 8.68 6.60
N PHE A 76 -6.32 7.88 7.11
CA PHE A 76 -6.53 7.00 8.25
C PHE A 76 -5.68 7.37 9.47
N PRO A 77 -6.17 7.12 10.69
CA PRO A 77 -5.37 7.35 11.90
C PRO A 77 -4.25 6.31 12.01
N TRP A 78 -3.07 6.77 12.44
CA TRP A 78 -1.94 5.91 12.74
C TRP A 78 -2.24 4.93 13.89
N ILE A 79 -1.70 3.70 13.81
CA ILE A 79 -1.96 2.57 14.73
C ILE A 79 -0.75 2.18 15.59
#